data_AF-A0A6P0VBZ5-F1
#
_entry.id   AF-A0A6P0VBZ5-F1
#
_cell.length_a   1.000
_cell.length_b   1.000
_cell.length_c   1.000
_cell.angle_alpha   90.00
_cell.angle_beta   90.00
_cell.angle_gamma   90.00
#
_symmetry.space_group_name_H-M   'P 1'
#
loop_
_entity.id
_entity.type
_entity.pdbx_description
1 polymer ?
#
loop_
_entity_poly.entity_id
_entity_poly.type
_entity_poly.pdbx_seq_one_letter_code
_entity_poly.pdbx_strand_id
1 'polypeptide(L)'
;MQLKELRQKAKSLGVIRYSKLRKAELEWLILKRERGQSIPLKHLKPQLILKQLTQKPAWEWERVELEALSCKCLEALSYIMGIPKSGKKEEKIQRLLDMAEVRLAIKDFSFKEDWEEFKVEAQSLANKYLGRDLKALCKKVKQFAPSNKYGMASALLGWKKNCNARGQRFVQEMRTARKQIKQQENQQVVQQLAA
;
A
#
# COMPACT_ATOMS: atom_id res chain seq x y z
N MET A 1 23.78 -24.89 -17.31
CA MET A 1 23.43 -23.48 -17.54
C MET A 1 24.45 -22.58 -16.86
N GLN A 2 24.96 -21.56 -17.55
CA GLN A 2 25.83 -20.54 -16.94
C GLN A 2 25.01 -19.54 -16.11
N LEU A 3 25.62 -18.86 -15.13
CA LEU A 3 24.90 -17.89 -14.28
C LEU A 3 24.23 -16.75 -15.07
N LYS A 4 24.85 -16.35 -16.19
CA LYS A 4 24.33 -15.30 -17.09
C LYS A 4 23.01 -15.73 -17.75
N GLU A 5 22.95 -16.97 -18.23
CA GLU A 5 21.74 -17.57 -18.82
C GLU A 5 20.62 -17.67 -17.80
N LEU A 6 20.92 -18.11 -16.58
CA LEU A 6 19.95 -18.19 -15.49
C LEU A 6 19.37 -16.82 -15.14
N ARG A 7 20.20 -15.77 -15.10
CA ARG A 7 19.72 -14.40 -14.86
C ARG A 7 18.83 -13.91 -15.99
N GLN A 8 19.15 -14.23 -17.24
CA GLN A 8 18.32 -13.88 -18.38
C GLN A 8 16.97 -14.62 -18.34
N LYS A 9 16.98 -15.90 -17.96
CA LYS A 9 15.77 -16.71 -17.76
C LYS A 9 14.91 -16.20 -16.59
N ALA A 10 15.52 -15.85 -15.46
CA ALA A 10 14.79 -15.24 -14.34
C ALA A 10 14.23 -13.85 -14.70
N LYS A 11 14.93 -13.09 -15.55
CA LYS A 11 14.45 -11.81 -16.08
C LYS A 11 13.22 -12.00 -16.96
N SER A 12 13.24 -12.97 -17.89
CA SER A 12 12.09 -13.25 -18.76
C SER A 12 10.88 -13.76 -17.98
N LEU A 13 11.08 -14.56 -16.93
CA LEU A 13 10.01 -14.98 -16.02
C LEU A 13 9.36 -13.81 -15.27
N GLY A 14 10.05 -12.67 -15.13
CA GLY A 14 9.48 -11.45 -14.58
C GLY A 14 9.22 -11.47 -13.07
N VAL A 15 9.30 -12.62 -12.39
CA VAL A 15 8.86 -12.80 -11.00
C VAL A 15 9.97 -12.73 -9.97
N ILE A 16 11.16 -13.25 -10.32
CA ILE A 16 12.24 -13.48 -9.36
C ILE A 16 13.14 -12.24 -9.26
N ARG A 17 13.48 -11.86 -8.03
CA ARG A 17 14.58 -10.93 -7.72
C ARG A 17 15.89 -11.72 -7.78
N TYR A 18 16.58 -11.64 -8.91
CA TYR A 18 17.80 -12.41 -9.16
C TYR A 18 19.09 -11.70 -8.74
N SER A 19 19.02 -10.49 -8.18
CA SER A 19 20.21 -9.78 -7.72
C SER A 19 20.80 -10.45 -6.49
N LYS A 20 22.12 -10.66 -6.50
CA LYS A 20 22.90 -11.29 -5.41
C LYS A 20 22.59 -12.76 -5.11
N LEU A 21 21.77 -13.44 -5.91
CA LEU A 21 21.53 -14.87 -5.76
C LEU A 21 22.69 -15.69 -6.30
N ARG A 22 23.01 -16.78 -5.59
CA ARG A 22 23.97 -17.79 -6.05
C ARG A 22 23.35 -18.64 -7.16
N LYS A 23 24.20 -19.28 -7.97
CA LYS A 23 23.76 -20.10 -9.12
C LYS A 23 22.72 -21.15 -8.73
N ALA A 24 23.03 -21.99 -7.73
CA ALA A 24 22.15 -23.07 -7.30
C ALA A 24 20.79 -22.57 -6.78
N GLU A 25 20.80 -21.45 -6.05
CA GLU A 25 19.58 -20.83 -5.53
C GLU A 25 18.71 -20.28 -6.66
N LEU A 26 19.33 -19.63 -7.66
CA LEU A 26 18.62 -19.11 -8.82
C LEU A 26 18.03 -20.24 -9.69
N GLU A 27 18.79 -21.32 -9.91
CA GLU A 27 18.31 -22.54 -10.59
C GLU A 27 17.09 -23.12 -9.87
N TRP A 28 17.17 -23.27 -8.55
CA TRP A 28 16.07 -23.81 -7.75
C TRP A 28 14.80 -22.94 -7.82
N LEU A 29 14.93 -21.61 -7.76
CA LEU A 29 13.79 -20.70 -7.87
C LEU A 29 13.14 -20.73 -9.26
N ILE A 30 13.94 -20.79 -10.32
CA ILE A 30 13.43 -20.91 -11.70
C ILE A 30 12.63 -22.20 -11.83
N LEU A 31 13.20 -23.33 -11.40
CA LEU A 31 12.57 -24.63 -11.47
C LEU A 31 11.28 -24.70 -10.64
N LYS A 32 11.25 -24.10 -9.44
CA LYS A 32 10.02 -23.94 -8.66
C LYS A 32 8.95 -23.19 -9.44
N ARG A 33 9.30 -22.07 -10.08
CA ARG A 33 8.35 -21.26 -10.84
C ARG A 33 7.79 -22.03 -12.04
N GLU A 34 8.65 -22.74 -12.77
CA GLU A 34 8.26 -23.56 -13.93
C GLU A 34 7.31 -24.69 -13.55
N ARG A 35 7.48 -25.25 -12.35
CA ARG A 35 6.57 -26.26 -11.76
C ARG A 35 5.28 -25.67 -11.18
N GLY A 36 5.02 -24.38 -11.38
CA GLY A 36 3.84 -23.70 -10.84
C GLY A 36 3.85 -23.49 -9.33
N GLN A 37 4.97 -23.75 -8.64
CA GLN A 37 5.08 -23.60 -7.20
C GLN A 37 5.26 -22.13 -6.79
N SER A 38 4.83 -21.80 -5.56
CA SER A 38 5.00 -20.47 -4.99
C SER A 38 6.48 -20.16 -4.73
N ILE A 39 6.88 -18.94 -5.09
CA ILE A 39 8.20 -18.40 -4.83
C ILE A 39 8.20 -17.72 -3.46
N PRO A 40 9.17 -18.00 -2.58
CA PRO A 40 9.22 -17.34 -1.27
C PRO A 40 9.30 -15.82 -1.41
N LEU A 41 8.57 -15.12 -0.54
CA LEU A 41 8.39 -13.67 -0.57
C LEU A 41 9.71 -12.89 -0.71
N LYS A 42 10.76 -13.29 0.03
CA LYS A 42 12.09 -12.65 -0.01
C LYS A 42 12.76 -12.65 -1.38
N HIS A 43 12.34 -13.55 -2.28
CA HIS A 43 12.85 -13.67 -3.65
C HIS A 43 11.89 -13.12 -4.71
N LEU A 44 10.70 -12.65 -4.32
CA LEU A 44 9.80 -11.98 -5.25
C LEU A 44 10.28 -10.56 -5.55
N LYS A 45 9.98 -10.08 -6.75
CA LYS A 45 10.15 -8.65 -7.05
C LYS A 45 9.24 -7.81 -6.15
N PRO A 46 9.75 -6.75 -5.51
CA PRO A 46 8.93 -5.88 -4.65
C PRO A 46 7.69 -5.31 -5.33
N GLN A 47 7.73 -5.07 -6.66
CA GLN A 47 6.58 -4.58 -7.42
C GLN A 47 5.43 -5.58 -7.48
N LEU A 48 5.72 -6.88 -7.47
CA LEU A 48 4.68 -7.92 -7.46
C LEU A 48 4.04 -8.04 -6.08
N ILE A 49 4.84 -7.97 -5.02
CA ILE A 49 4.36 -7.94 -3.63
C ILE A 49 3.46 -6.70 -3.43
N LEU A 50 3.92 -5.53 -3.90
CA LEU A 50 3.15 -4.30 -3.88
C LEU A 50 1.78 -4.47 -4.57
N LYS A 51 1.77 -5.06 -5.78
CA LYS A 51 0.53 -5.33 -6.52
C LYS A 51 -0.41 -6.25 -5.74
N GLN A 52 0.11 -7.32 -5.13
CA GLN A 52 -0.69 -8.23 -4.30
C GLN A 52 -1.29 -7.51 -3.08
N LEU A 53 -0.50 -6.71 -2.37
CA LEU A 53 -0.96 -5.95 -1.21
C LEU A 53 -2.07 -4.96 -1.57
N THR A 54 -1.98 -4.30 -2.73
CA THR A 54 -3.03 -3.37 -3.19
C THR A 54 -4.35 -4.03 -3.57
N GLN A 55 -4.38 -5.37 -3.69
CA GLN A 55 -5.59 -6.15 -3.96
C GLN A 55 -6.24 -6.68 -2.67
N LYS A 56 -5.54 -6.60 -1.54
CA LYS A 56 -6.04 -7.02 -0.23
C LYS A 56 -6.43 -5.79 0.61
N PRO A 57 -7.41 -5.92 1.53
CA PRO A 57 -7.63 -4.91 2.55
C PRO A 57 -6.38 -4.66 3.40
N ALA A 58 -6.18 -3.40 3.81
CA ALA A 58 -4.95 -3.02 4.51
C ALA A 58 -4.73 -3.73 5.85
N TRP A 59 -5.82 -4.14 6.52
CA TRP A 59 -5.77 -4.89 7.79
C TRP A 59 -5.36 -6.35 7.65
N GLU A 60 -5.25 -6.87 6.42
CA GLU A 60 -4.74 -8.22 6.15
C GLU A 60 -3.24 -8.21 5.80
N TRP A 61 -2.60 -7.05 5.82
CA TRP A 61 -1.18 -6.95 5.50
C TRP A 61 -0.33 -7.46 6.65
N GLU A 62 0.63 -8.33 6.33
CA GLU A 62 1.57 -8.84 7.31
C GLU A 62 2.87 -8.02 7.30
N ARG A 63 3.50 -7.93 8.47
CA ARG A 63 4.80 -7.26 8.63
C ARG A 63 5.85 -7.82 7.66
N VAL A 64 5.89 -9.14 7.48
CA VAL A 64 6.85 -9.81 6.57
C VAL A 64 6.64 -9.38 5.11
N GLU A 65 5.39 -9.17 4.67
CA GLU A 65 5.06 -8.66 3.33
C GLU A 65 5.61 -7.24 3.15
N LEU A 66 5.42 -6.37 4.15
CA LEU A 66 5.92 -4.99 4.13
C LEU A 66 7.45 -4.91 4.19
N GLU A 67 8.10 -5.79 4.96
CA GLU A 67 9.56 -5.87 5.06
C GLU A 67 10.21 -6.29 3.73
N ALA A 68 9.54 -7.10 2.93
CA ALA A 68 10.01 -7.49 1.61
C ALA A 68 9.92 -6.36 0.56
N LEU A 69 9.18 -5.27 0.85
CA LEU A 69 9.11 -4.12 -0.03
C LEU A 69 10.37 -3.26 0.01
N SER A 70 10.65 -2.59 -1.12
CA SER A 70 11.63 -1.52 -1.18
C SER A 70 11.11 -0.25 -0.52
N CYS A 71 11.99 0.67 -0.09
CA CYS A 71 11.57 1.97 0.44
C CYS A 71 10.64 2.73 -0.53
N LYS A 72 10.94 2.70 -1.84
CA LYS A 72 10.09 3.33 -2.86
C LYS A 72 8.70 2.69 -2.94
N CYS A 73 8.61 1.37 -2.78
CA CYS A 73 7.32 0.67 -2.74
C CYS A 73 6.52 1.01 -1.48
N LEU A 74 7.18 1.13 -0.32
CA LEU A 74 6.53 1.56 0.92
C LEU A 74 6.03 2.99 0.82
N GLU A 75 6.79 3.90 0.20
CA GLU A 75 6.35 5.27 -0.09
C GLU A 75 5.13 5.29 -1.01
N ALA A 76 5.14 4.48 -2.07
CA ALA A 76 3.99 4.33 -2.95
C ALA A 76 2.75 3.81 -2.20
N LEU A 77 2.89 2.82 -1.31
CA LEU A 77 1.79 2.40 -0.44
C LEU A 77 1.30 3.53 0.45
N SER A 78 2.20 4.28 1.09
CA SER A 78 1.81 5.42 1.93
C SER A 78 1.03 6.47 1.14
N TYR A 79 1.39 6.76 -0.10
CA TYR A 79 0.62 7.63 -0.99
C TYR A 79 -0.78 7.07 -1.29
N ILE A 80 -0.87 5.79 -1.69
CA ILE A 80 -2.14 5.12 -2.01
C ILE A 80 -3.05 5.12 -0.78
N MET A 81 -2.50 4.92 0.42
CA MET A 81 -3.24 4.93 1.67
C MET A 81 -3.52 6.35 2.20
N GLY A 82 -3.00 7.38 1.55
CA GLY A 82 -3.16 8.77 1.94
C GLY A 82 -2.57 9.10 3.31
N ILE A 83 -1.43 8.51 3.67
CA ILE A 83 -0.71 8.73 4.94
C ILE A 83 0.69 9.33 4.70
N PRO A 84 1.35 9.88 5.74
CA PRO A 84 2.72 10.37 5.60
C PRO A 84 3.69 9.31 5.07
N LYS A 85 4.56 9.70 4.14
CA LYS A 85 5.50 8.82 3.43
C LYS A 85 6.96 8.97 3.87
N SER A 86 7.30 10.00 4.64
CA SER A 86 8.69 10.28 5.04
C SER A 86 9.18 9.33 6.14
N GLY A 87 10.49 9.35 6.38
CA GLY A 87 11.15 8.59 7.43
C GLY A 87 11.93 7.38 6.95
N LYS A 88 12.52 6.66 7.90
CA LYS A 88 13.26 5.42 7.67
C LYS A 88 12.31 4.29 7.27
N LYS A 89 12.87 3.21 6.72
CA LYS A 89 12.08 2.05 6.26
C LYS A 89 11.17 1.50 7.36
N GLU A 90 11.72 1.29 8.55
CA GLU A 90 10.99 0.74 9.69
C GLU A 90 9.85 1.65 10.15
N GLU A 91 10.07 2.96 10.18
CA GLU A 91 9.04 3.94 10.53
C GLU A 91 7.88 3.94 9.53
N LYS A 92 8.15 3.69 8.24
CA LYS A 92 7.12 3.53 7.21
C LYS A 92 6.32 2.24 7.41
N ILE A 93 6.99 1.14 7.71
CA ILE A 93 6.35 -0.16 7.99
C ILE A 93 5.44 -0.02 9.20
N GLN A 94 5.96 0.49 10.32
CA GLN A 94 5.18 0.67 11.54
C GLN A 94 3.96 1.55 11.30
N ARG A 95 4.10 2.64 10.55
CA ARG A 95 2.98 3.53 10.22
C ARG A 95 1.91 2.85 9.36
N LEU A 96 2.30 1.98 8.43
CA LEU A 96 1.36 1.19 7.63
C LEU A 96 0.61 0.18 8.50
N LEU A 97 1.30 -0.46 9.46
CA LEU A 97 0.70 -1.39 10.42
C LEU A 97 -0.25 -0.67 11.38
N ASP A 98 0.16 0.46 11.95
CA ASP A 98 -0.68 1.30 12.83
C ASP A 98 -1.95 1.75 12.10
N MET A 99 -1.82 2.19 10.85
CA MET A 99 -2.94 2.57 10.00
C MET A 99 -3.86 1.39 9.69
N ALA A 100 -3.29 0.21 9.41
CA ALA A 100 -4.03 -1.02 9.15
C ALA A 100 -4.88 -1.43 10.36
N GLU A 101 -4.30 -1.39 11.56
CA GLU A 101 -5.00 -1.69 12.81
C GLU A 101 -6.13 -0.70 13.08
N VAL A 102 -5.88 0.61 12.93
CA VAL A 102 -6.94 1.62 13.10
C VAL A 102 -8.05 1.39 12.08
N ARG A 103 -7.72 1.11 10.81
CA ARG A 103 -8.72 0.81 9.77
C ARG A 103 -9.54 -0.43 10.10
N LEU A 104 -8.94 -1.47 10.68
CA LEU A 104 -9.65 -2.66 11.15
C LEU A 104 -10.65 -2.30 12.25
N ALA A 105 -10.20 -1.53 13.25
CA ALA A 105 -11.02 -1.13 14.40
C ALA A 105 -12.26 -0.32 13.98
N ILE A 106 -12.13 0.51 12.94
CA ILE A 106 -13.21 1.37 12.43
C ILE A 106 -13.78 0.90 11.09
N LYS A 107 -13.58 -0.38 10.71
CA LYS A 107 -13.93 -0.88 9.37
C LYS A 107 -15.42 -0.70 9.06
N ASP A 108 -16.27 -1.01 10.04
CA ASP A 108 -17.73 -1.05 9.93
C ASP A 108 -18.37 0.34 10.02
N PHE A 109 -17.57 1.39 10.25
CA PHE A 109 -18.04 2.76 10.38
C PHE A 109 -17.58 3.62 9.22
N SER A 110 -18.42 4.54 8.78
CA SER A 110 -18.25 5.34 7.58
C SER A 110 -18.47 6.82 7.86
N PHE A 111 -17.70 7.67 7.18
CA PHE A 111 -18.00 9.10 7.23
C PHE A 111 -19.25 9.37 6.39
N LYS A 112 -20.22 10.10 6.95
CA LYS A 112 -21.44 10.53 6.27
C LYS A 112 -21.36 12.02 5.97
N GLU A 113 -21.84 12.43 4.79
CA GLU A 113 -21.83 13.85 4.41
C GLU A 113 -23.00 14.61 5.04
N ASP A 114 -24.14 13.93 5.19
CA ASP A 114 -25.23 14.41 6.02
C ASP A 114 -24.81 14.43 7.50
N TRP A 115 -25.14 15.53 8.18
CA TRP A 115 -24.70 15.78 9.55
C TRP A 115 -25.43 14.91 10.57
N GLU A 116 -26.72 14.63 10.37
CA GLU A 116 -27.49 13.82 11.31
C GLU A 116 -27.11 12.35 11.19
N GLU A 117 -26.89 11.84 9.98
CA GLU A 117 -26.33 10.50 9.78
C GLU A 117 -24.90 10.38 10.36
N PHE A 118 -24.08 11.43 10.19
CA PHE A 118 -22.71 11.44 10.71
C PHE A 118 -22.68 11.35 12.24
N LYS A 119 -23.56 12.10 12.92
CA LYS A 119 -23.70 12.04 14.38
C LYS A 119 -24.02 10.62 14.84
N VAL A 120 -24.97 9.95 14.19
CA VAL A 120 -25.35 8.57 14.53
C VAL A 120 -24.16 7.63 14.39
N GLU A 121 -23.39 7.75 13.31
CA GLU A 121 -22.22 6.89 13.09
C GLU A 121 -21.10 7.15 14.12
N ALA A 122 -20.77 8.43 14.34
CA ALA A 122 -19.75 8.83 15.30
C ALA A 122 -20.14 8.42 16.73
N GLN A 123 -21.42 8.53 17.08
CA GLN A 123 -21.94 8.06 18.36
C GLN A 123 -21.86 6.54 18.48
N SER A 124 -22.18 5.80 17.41
CA SER A 124 -22.09 4.34 17.38
C SER A 124 -20.65 3.86 17.60
N LEU A 125 -19.68 4.50 16.94
CA LEU A 125 -18.26 4.23 17.17
C LEU A 125 -17.84 4.59 18.60
N ALA A 126 -18.30 5.74 19.11
CA ALA A 126 -18.02 6.17 20.48
C ALA A 126 -18.60 5.20 21.52
N ASN A 127 -19.75 4.58 21.25
CA ASN A 127 -20.37 3.60 22.15
C ASN A 127 -19.63 2.26 22.13
N LYS A 128 -19.08 1.84 20.97
CA LYS A 128 -18.36 0.56 20.82
C LYS A 128 -17.05 0.49 21.62
N TYR A 129 -16.35 1.61 21.80
CA TYR A 129 -15.02 1.64 22.42
C TYR A 129 -14.97 2.48 23.69
N LEU A 130 -14.04 2.17 24.60
CA LEU A 130 -13.76 3.04 25.74
C LEU A 130 -12.98 4.29 25.28
N GLY A 131 -13.06 5.37 26.05
CA GLY A 131 -12.37 6.61 25.71
C GLY A 131 -10.84 6.46 25.62
N ARG A 132 -10.25 5.61 26.47
CA ARG A 132 -8.81 5.30 26.42
C ARG A 132 -8.40 4.59 25.12
N ASP A 133 -9.26 3.73 24.59
CA ASP A 133 -8.99 2.96 23.38
C ASP A 133 -9.09 3.87 22.15
N LEU A 134 -10.14 4.71 22.08
CA LEU A 134 -10.27 5.74 21.05
C LEU A 134 -9.08 6.70 21.05
N LYS A 135 -8.62 7.11 22.24
CA LYS A 135 -7.43 7.97 22.38
C LYS A 135 -6.17 7.28 21.87
N ALA A 136 -6.01 5.98 22.14
CA ALA A 136 -4.90 5.19 21.62
C ALA A 136 -4.95 5.08 20.09
N LEU A 137 -6.12 4.84 19.51
CA LEU A 137 -6.32 4.81 18.05
C LEU A 137 -5.96 6.15 17.40
N CYS A 138 -6.44 7.28 17.95
CA CYS A 138 -6.07 8.62 17.44
C CYS A 138 -4.56 8.84 17.47
N LYS A 139 -3.89 8.45 18.56
CA LYS A 139 -2.43 8.58 18.71
C LYS A 139 -1.67 7.75 17.67
N LYS A 140 -2.10 6.50 17.40
CA LYS A 140 -1.46 5.61 16.41
C LYS A 140 -1.37 6.27 15.03
N VAL A 141 -2.43 6.95 14.61
CA VAL A 141 -2.47 7.65 13.31
C VAL A 141 -2.05 9.12 13.38
N LYS A 142 -1.52 9.56 14.53
CA LYS A 142 -1.08 10.94 14.80
C LYS A 142 -2.18 11.98 14.56
N GLN A 143 -3.42 11.60 14.83
CA GLN A 143 -4.57 12.51 14.79
C GLN A 143 -4.74 13.19 16.16
N PHE A 144 -5.20 14.44 16.15
CA PHE A 144 -5.62 15.11 17.38
C PHE A 144 -6.67 14.26 18.11
N ALA A 145 -6.53 14.13 19.43
CA ALA A 145 -7.43 13.37 20.27
C ALA A 145 -8.21 14.32 21.19
N PRO A 146 -9.44 14.72 20.82
CA PRO A 146 -10.30 15.55 21.66
C PRO A 146 -10.52 14.92 23.05
N SER A 147 -10.95 15.72 24.02
CA SER A 147 -11.17 15.25 25.39
C SER A 147 -12.35 14.28 25.54
N ASN A 148 -13.37 14.39 24.68
CA ASN A 148 -14.57 13.56 24.74
C ASN A 148 -14.57 12.43 23.67
N LYS A 149 -15.28 11.33 23.98
CA LYS A 149 -15.33 10.12 23.13
C LYS A 149 -15.87 10.40 21.73
N TYR A 150 -16.94 11.19 21.64
CA TYR A 150 -17.58 11.54 20.38
C TYR A 150 -16.62 12.29 19.43
N GLY A 151 -15.85 13.23 19.97
CA GLY A 151 -14.85 13.99 19.22
C GLY A 151 -13.73 13.10 18.72
N MET A 152 -13.25 12.14 19.52
CA MET A 152 -12.26 11.15 19.06
C MET A 152 -12.81 10.25 17.94
N ALA A 153 -14.04 9.76 18.09
CA ALA A 153 -14.71 8.96 17.06
C ALA A 153 -14.85 9.75 15.75
N SER A 154 -15.35 10.98 15.84
CA SER A 154 -15.47 11.91 14.71
C SER A 154 -14.10 12.16 14.04
N ALA A 155 -13.05 12.36 14.83
CA ALA A 155 -11.69 12.58 14.31
C ALA A 155 -11.15 11.35 13.54
N LEU A 156 -11.43 10.13 14.00
CA LEU A 156 -11.04 8.89 13.33
C LEU A 156 -11.80 8.69 12.01
N LEU A 157 -13.12 8.96 12.00
CA LEU A 157 -13.93 8.89 10.78
C LEU A 157 -13.49 9.93 9.75
N GLY A 158 -13.23 11.17 10.19
CA GLY A 158 -12.68 12.24 9.36
C GLY A 158 -11.30 11.89 8.81
N TRP A 159 -10.42 11.32 9.64
CA TRP A 159 -9.11 10.80 9.21
C TRP A 159 -9.27 9.73 8.12
N LYS A 160 -10.17 8.76 8.29
CA LYS A 160 -10.46 7.71 7.30
C LYS A 160 -10.91 8.32 5.97
N LYS A 161 -11.85 9.28 5.98
CA LYS A 161 -12.31 10.00 4.78
C LYS A 161 -11.15 10.70 4.09
N ASN A 162 -10.38 11.50 4.82
CA ASN A 162 -9.29 12.30 4.28
C ASN A 162 -8.16 11.45 3.69
N CYS A 163 -7.81 10.33 4.34
CA CYS A 163 -6.87 9.36 3.79
C CYS A 163 -7.37 8.76 2.48
N ASN A 164 -8.64 8.34 2.42
CA ASN A 164 -9.22 7.81 1.18
C ASN A 164 -9.22 8.85 0.06
N ALA A 165 -9.61 10.09 0.35
CA ALA A 165 -9.61 11.18 -0.62
C ALA A 165 -8.20 11.47 -1.17
N ARG A 166 -7.19 11.56 -0.30
CA ARG A 166 -5.78 11.75 -0.72
C ARG A 166 -5.27 10.59 -1.56
N GLY A 167 -5.57 9.36 -1.15
CA GLY A 167 -5.19 8.15 -1.89
C GLY A 167 -5.81 8.10 -3.29
N GLN A 168 -7.11 8.39 -3.40
CA GLN A 168 -7.82 8.46 -4.68
C GLN A 168 -7.24 9.54 -5.59
N ARG A 169 -7.00 10.75 -5.05
CA ARG A 169 -6.39 11.85 -5.79
C ARG A 169 -5.03 11.45 -6.37
N PHE A 170 -4.16 10.85 -5.55
CA PHE A 170 -2.87 10.35 -6.03
C PHE A 170 -3.01 9.32 -7.15
N VAL A 171 -3.92 8.35 -7.01
CA VAL A 171 -4.16 7.34 -8.06
C VAL A 171 -4.68 7.99 -9.35
N GLN A 172 -5.54 8.98 -9.26
CA GLN A 172 -6.03 9.74 -10.41
C GLN A 172 -4.91 10.50 -11.10
N GLU A 173 -4.08 11.25 -10.34
CA GLU A 173 -2.91 11.98 -10.85
C GLU A 173 -1.93 11.04 -11.58
N MET A 174 -1.67 9.85 -11.03
CA MET A 174 -0.81 8.85 -11.68
C MET A 174 -1.42 8.28 -12.97
N ARG A 175 -2.75 8.10 -13.01
CA ARG A 175 -3.46 7.63 -14.21
C ARG A 175 -3.44 8.69 -15.31
N THR A 176 -3.64 9.97 -14.98
CA THR A 176 -3.60 11.07 -15.96
C THR A 176 -2.19 11.27 -16.51
N ALA A 177 -1.17 11.30 -15.64
CA ALA A 177 0.23 11.41 -16.06
C ALA A 177 0.63 10.27 -17.02
N ARG A 178 0.21 9.03 -16.73
CA ARG A 178 0.49 7.89 -17.61
C ARG A 178 -0.18 8.01 -18.98
N LYS A 179 -1.41 8.55 -19.04
CA LYS A 179 -2.09 8.80 -20.32
C LYS A 179 -1.34 9.86 -21.15
N GLN A 180 -0.86 10.92 -20.51
CA GLN A 180 -0.10 11.98 -21.16
C GLN A 180 1.23 11.47 -21.73
N ILE A 181 1.98 10.67 -20.96
CA ILE A 181 3.23 10.05 -21.44
C ILE A 181 2.96 9.21 -22.70
N LYS A 182 1.93 8.36 -22.68
CA LYS A 182 1.58 7.52 -23.83
C LYS A 182 1.18 8.35 -25.06
N GLN A 183 0.50 9.48 -24.87
CA GLN A 183 0.15 10.39 -25.96
C GLN A 183 1.39 11.04 -26.57
N GLN A 184 2.34 11.47 -25.73
CA GLN A 184 3.61 12.05 -26.19
C GLN A 184 4.46 11.02 -26.95
N GLU A 185 4.58 9.79 -26.43
CA GLU A 185 5.27 8.69 -27.11
C GLU A 185 4.66 8.41 -28.48
N ASN A 186 3.33 8.34 -28.58
CA ASN A 186 2.64 8.14 -29.85
C ASN A 186 2.87 9.30 -30.83
N GLN A 187 2.84 10.55 -30.36
CA GLN A 187 3.10 11.72 -31.19
C GLN A 187 4.53 11.73 -31.74
N GLN A 188 5.51 11.36 -30.92
CA GLN A 188 6.92 11.24 -31.35
C GLN A 188 7.09 10.15 -32.41
N VAL A 189 6.44 8.99 -32.25
CA VAL A 189 6.48 7.91 -33.25
C VAL A 189 5.85 8.38 -34.57
N VAL A 190 4.70 9.05 -34.54
CA VAL A 190 4.06 9.59 -35.75
C VAL A 190 4.96 10.62 -36.44
N GLN A 191 5.61 11.52 -35.68
CA GLN A 191 6.55 12.49 -36.23
C GLN A 191 7.80 11.84 -36.85
N GLN A 192 8.31 10.77 -36.26
CA GLN A 192 9.45 10.02 -36.80
C GLN A 192 9.09 9.22 -38.06
N LEU A 193 7.85 8.76 -38.19
CA LEU A 193 7.36 8.06 -39.38
C LEU A 193 6.96 9.01 -40.52
N ALA A 194 6.71 10.28 -40.21
CA ALA A 194 6.36 11.33 -41.18
C ALA A 194 7.58 12.12 -41.69
N ALA A 195 8.78 11.85 -41.15
CA ALA A 195 10.05 12.42 -41.56
C ALA A 195 10.84 11.41 -42.40
#